data_AF-A0A2P6JTZ3-F1
#
_entry.id   AF-A0A2P6JTZ3-F1
#
_cell.length_a   1.000
_cell.length_b   1.000
_cell.length_c   1.000
_cell.angle_alpha   90.00
_cell.angle_beta   90.00
_cell.angle_gamma   90.00
#
_symmetry.space_group_name_H-M   'P 1'
#
loop_
_entity.id
_entity.type
_entity.pdbx_description
1 polymer ?
#
loop_
_entity_poly.entity_id
_entity_poly.type
_entity_poly.pdbx_seq_one_letter_code
_entity_poly.pdbx_strand_id
1 'polypeptide(L)'
;MLCGLGTAVHASPQPIDSLPLQAEADGWALPAGEYIGQFTIDTPITLRCETGAVLQSGGRGNILTIRASDVTIENCSLRNWGSNLTDMDAAIFIEPTASNVALRKNHLQGQGFGIWSDNTHGLLVENNHVEGDPQLRSQDRGNGIHLINTSEARVIDNRVTHTRDGIYLGNSNNNLIQGNLMEDLRFGIHYMFSQSNRVIGNTTRRTRTGYALMQSRMLTVEDNRSEDDRNYGMLMNFITYSTINNNIVSNVQRGQTGDDSMIKGGEGKALFIYNSLFNTIQGNHFERSNLGIHLTAGSENNKISDNAFVGNEQQVKYVATRTQEWSVDGRGNYWSDYLGWDRNDDGLGDVPYEPNDNVDRLLWMYPQVRLLMNSPAIQMLRWVQRAFPVIKMQGVQDSHPLMHLPTGHLIQRTQEPH
;
A
#
# COMPACT_ATOMS: atom_id res chain seq x y z
N MET A 1 -19.50 50.24 -23.61
CA MET A 1 -18.38 49.29 -23.45
C MET A 1 -18.97 48.01 -22.88
N LEU A 2 -19.47 47.12 -23.75
CA LEU A 2 -19.99 45.80 -23.33
C LEU A 2 -18.81 44.83 -23.35
N CYS A 3 -18.39 44.33 -22.18
CA CYS A 3 -17.52 43.17 -22.08
C CYS A 3 -18.32 41.92 -22.43
N GLY A 4 -18.00 41.29 -23.56
CA GLY A 4 -18.47 39.96 -23.90
C GLY A 4 -17.81 38.94 -22.97
N LEU A 5 -18.62 38.30 -22.12
CA LEU A 5 -18.27 37.04 -21.50
C LEU A 5 -18.21 35.99 -22.62
N GLY A 6 -17.01 35.61 -23.03
CA GLY A 6 -16.81 34.46 -23.90
C GLY A 6 -17.20 33.20 -23.14
N THR A 7 -18.39 32.68 -23.39
CA THR A 7 -18.77 31.33 -23.03
C THR A 7 -17.88 30.38 -23.84
N ALA A 8 -16.89 29.77 -23.18
CA ALA A 8 -16.12 28.70 -23.80
C ALA A 8 -17.07 27.53 -24.06
N VAL A 9 -17.45 27.35 -25.32
CA VAL A 9 -18.28 26.23 -25.79
C VAL A 9 -17.59 24.93 -25.35
N HIS A 10 -18.32 24.11 -24.59
CA HIS A 10 -17.89 22.76 -24.25
C HIS A 10 -17.83 21.95 -25.54
N ALA A 11 -16.64 21.48 -25.94
CA ALA A 11 -16.55 20.49 -27.00
C ALA A 11 -17.14 19.18 -26.44
N SER A 12 -18.28 18.76 -26.98
CA SER A 12 -18.88 17.47 -26.63
C SER A 12 -17.87 16.34 -26.89
N PRO A 13 -17.88 15.27 -26.07
CA PRO A 13 -17.09 14.08 -26.35
C PRO A 13 -17.35 13.58 -27.78
N GLN A 14 -16.29 13.18 -28.47
CA GLN A 14 -16.36 12.70 -29.85
C GLN A 14 -15.95 11.23 -29.94
N PRO A 15 -16.49 10.45 -30.88
CA PRO A 15 -16.02 9.10 -31.11
C PRO A 15 -14.52 9.04 -31.41
N ILE A 16 -13.83 8.00 -30.92
CA ILE A 16 -12.38 7.82 -31.12
C ILE A 16 -11.99 7.69 -32.60
N ASP A 17 -12.90 7.23 -33.45
CA ASP A 17 -12.73 7.10 -34.91
C ASP A 17 -12.77 8.44 -35.66
N SER A 18 -13.04 9.55 -34.96
CA SER A 18 -12.82 10.90 -35.48
C SER A 18 -11.34 11.27 -35.61
N LEU A 19 -10.46 10.54 -34.92
CA LEU A 19 -9.01 10.69 -35.04
C LEU A 19 -8.49 10.08 -36.36
N PRO A 20 -7.32 10.49 -36.86
CA PRO A 20 -6.75 9.97 -38.10
C PRO A 20 -6.13 8.58 -37.90
N LEU A 21 -6.95 7.61 -37.49
CA LEU A 21 -6.55 6.23 -37.24
C LEU A 21 -6.16 5.53 -38.55
N GLN A 22 -5.06 4.78 -38.52
CA GLN A 22 -4.58 3.97 -39.63
C GLN A 22 -4.78 2.48 -39.33
N ALA A 23 -5.36 1.73 -40.27
CA ALA A 23 -5.58 0.31 -40.07
C ALA A 23 -4.25 -0.46 -40.07
N GLU A 24 -4.08 -1.35 -39.10
CA GLU A 24 -2.99 -2.32 -39.00
C GLU A 24 -3.54 -3.75 -39.00
N ALA A 25 -2.65 -4.76 -39.07
CA ALA A 25 -3.03 -6.17 -39.11
C ALA A 25 -3.91 -6.59 -37.91
N ASP A 26 -3.62 -6.06 -36.72
CA ASP A 26 -4.28 -6.43 -35.45
C ASP A 26 -4.89 -5.22 -34.72
N GLY A 27 -5.36 -4.20 -35.46
CA GLY A 27 -6.02 -3.04 -34.86
C GLY A 27 -5.81 -1.74 -35.63
N TRP A 28 -5.63 -0.65 -34.87
CA TRP A 28 -5.49 0.71 -35.39
C TRP A 28 -4.29 1.40 -34.77
N ALA A 29 -3.53 2.12 -35.60
CA ALA A 29 -2.48 3.02 -35.18
C ALA A 29 -2.98 4.47 -35.14
N LEU A 30 -2.69 5.19 -34.06
CA LEU A 30 -2.80 6.65 -34.00
C LEU A 30 -1.43 7.24 -34.33
N PRO A 31 -1.27 7.93 -35.48
CA PRO A 31 0.01 8.49 -35.87
C PRO A 31 0.49 9.60 -34.93
N ALA A 32 1.77 9.95 -35.03
CA ALA A 32 2.32 11.05 -34.25
C ALA A 32 1.55 12.37 -34.47
N GLY A 33 1.24 13.06 -33.38
CA GLY A 33 0.44 14.28 -33.41
C GLY A 33 -0.13 14.64 -32.04
N GLU A 34 -0.57 15.89 -31.89
CA GLU A 34 -1.32 16.33 -30.71
C GLU A 34 -2.81 16.38 -31.02
N TYR A 35 -3.59 15.63 -30.25
CA TYR A 35 -5.04 15.49 -30.42
C TYR A 35 -5.75 16.06 -29.20
N ILE A 36 -6.42 17.20 -29.38
CA ILE A 36 -7.10 17.93 -28.32
C ILE A 36 -8.59 17.60 -28.38
N GLY A 37 -9.11 16.94 -27.34
CA GLY A 37 -10.52 16.58 -27.25
C GLY A 37 -10.79 15.60 -26.11
N GLN A 38 -12.07 15.27 -25.96
CA GLN A 38 -12.53 14.16 -25.13
C GLN A 38 -13.06 13.09 -26.09
N PHE A 39 -12.66 11.83 -25.90
CA PHE A 39 -12.93 10.78 -26.86
C PHE A 39 -13.68 9.60 -26.23
N THR A 40 -14.71 9.10 -26.92
CA THR A 40 -15.47 7.92 -26.51
C THR A 40 -15.08 6.70 -27.32
N ILE A 41 -14.96 5.54 -26.66
CA ILE A 41 -14.72 4.25 -27.30
C ILE A 41 -15.97 3.39 -27.09
N ASP A 42 -16.85 3.44 -28.09
CA ASP A 42 -18.16 2.77 -28.08
C ASP A 42 -18.16 1.45 -28.88
N THR A 43 -17.02 1.08 -29.48
CA THR A 43 -16.84 -0.22 -30.18
C THR A 43 -15.53 -0.90 -29.77
N PRO A 44 -15.45 -2.25 -29.81
CA PRO A 44 -14.21 -2.97 -29.54
C PRO A 44 -13.09 -2.53 -30.47
N ILE A 45 -11.92 -2.22 -29.91
CA ILE A 45 -10.79 -1.70 -30.66
C ILE A 45 -9.48 -2.06 -29.99
N THR A 46 -8.45 -2.37 -30.79
CA THR A 46 -7.05 -2.30 -30.35
C THR A 46 -6.44 -1.04 -30.93
N LEU A 47 -6.14 -0.06 -30.08
CA LEU A 47 -5.53 1.21 -30.44
C LEU A 47 -4.08 1.24 -29.96
N ARG A 48 -3.15 1.43 -30.89
CA ARG A 48 -1.72 1.60 -30.62
C ARG A 48 -1.33 3.02 -31.00
N CYS A 49 -0.75 3.76 -30.08
CA CYS A 49 -0.23 5.09 -30.37
C CYS A 49 1.21 4.98 -30.89
N GLU A 50 1.49 5.64 -32.02
CA GLU A 50 2.87 5.80 -32.49
C GLU A 50 3.65 6.74 -31.57
N THR A 51 4.99 6.65 -31.63
CA THR A 51 5.85 7.56 -30.86
C THR A 51 5.55 9.01 -31.25
N GLY A 52 5.16 9.83 -30.26
CA GLY A 52 4.78 11.23 -30.47
C GLY A 52 3.27 11.46 -30.62
N ALA A 53 2.43 10.43 -30.58
CA ALA A 53 0.99 10.59 -30.48
C ALA A 53 0.58 10.96 -29.04
N VAL A 54 -0.06 12.12 -28.90
CA VAL A 54 -0.46 12.69 -27.61
C VAL A 54 -1.95 13.02 -27.61
N LEU A 55 -2.70 12.39 -26.71
CA LEU A 55 -4.09 12.70 -26.43
C LEU A 55 -4.16 13.67 -25.23
N GLN A 56 -4.96 14.72 -25.33
CA GLN A 56 -5.17 15.67 -24.24
C GLN A 56 -6.56 16.29 -24.29
N SER A 57 -7.13 16.70 -23.14
CA SER A 57 -8.47 17.29 -23.10
C SER A 57 -8.48 18.77 -22.65
N GLY A 58 -7.31 19.42 -22.66
CA GLY A 58 -7.18 20.86 -22.39
C GLY A 58 -7.55 21.25 -20.95
N GLY A 59 -7.33 20.35 -19.99
CA GLY A 59 -7.65 20.54 -18.57
C GLY A 59 -9.12 20.35 -18.24
N ARG A 60 -9.88 19.59 -19.03
CA ARG A 60 -11.34 19.40 -18.85
C ARG A 60 -11.78 17.97 -19.07
N GLY A 61 -12.62 17.44 -18.17
CA GLY A 61 -13.24 16.14 -18.39
C GLY A 61 -12.23 15.00 -18.55
N ASN A 62 -12.72 13.90 -19.12
CA ASN A 62 -11.90 12.72 -19.40
C ASN A 62 -11.22 12.83 -20.77
N ILE A 63 -10.01 12.27 -20.93
CA ILE A 63 -9.42 12.13 -22.27
C ILE A 63 -10.08 10.97 -23.00
N LEU A 64 -10.08 9.77 -22.42
CA LEU A 64 -10.75 8.59 -22.96
C LEU A 64 -11.88 8.14 -22.03
N THR A 65 -13.06 7.95 -22.60
CA THR A 65 -14.19 7.27 -21.94
C THR A 65 -14.49 5.97 -22.68
N ILE A 66 -14.23 4.84 -22.05
CA ILE A 66 -14.37 3.50 -22.63
C ILE A 66 -15.71 2.91 -22.23
N ARG A 67 -16.58 2.65 -23.20
CA ARG A 67 -17.90 2.04 -23.00
C ARG A 67 -18.01 0.62 -23.56
N ALA A 68 -17.22 0.31 -24.59
CA ALA A 68 -17.18 -1.01 -25.19
C ALA A 68 -16.26 -1.98 -24.44
N SER A 69 -16.62 -3.26 -24.49
CA SER A 69 -15.75 -4.36 -24.08
C SER A 69 -14.68 -4.67 -25.12
N ASP A 70 -13.68 -5.46 -24.70
CA ASP A 70 -12.60 -5.96 -25.55
C ASP A 70 -11.80 -4.83 -26.21
N VAL A 71 -11.51 -3.79 -25.42
CA VAL A 71 -10.73 -2.61 -25.82
C VAL A 71 -9.30 -2.73 -25.32
N THR A 72 -8.34 -2.48 -26.19
CA THR A 72 -6.91 -2.43 -25.86
C THR A 72 -6.34 -1.06 -26.23
N ILE A 73 -5.74 -0.35 -25.27
CA ILE A 73 -5.07 0.95 -25.46
C ILE A 73 -3.60 0.81 -25.12
N GLU A 74 -2.72 1.06 -26.10
CA GLU A 74 -1.29 0.80 -25.95
C GLU A 74 -0.39 1.94 -26.41
N ASN A 75 0.70 2.16 -25.66
CA ASN A 75 1.77 3.12 -25.97
C ASN A 75 1.30 4.58 -26.10
N CYS A 76 0.13 4.93 -25.56
CA CYS A 76 -0.42 6.27 -25.69
C CYS A 76 0.14 7.22 -24.62
N SER A 77 0.42 8.46 -25.05
CA SER A 77 0.71 9.56 -24.13
C SER A 77 -0.59 10.35 -23.89
N LEU A 78 -1.07 10.34 -22.65
CA LEU A 78 -2.27 11.07 -22.23
C LEU A 78 -1.87 12.15 -21.24
N ARG A 79 -2.23 13.41 -21.49
CA ARG A 79 -1.86 14.51 -20.57
C ARG A 79 -2.92 15.59 -20.46
N ASN A 80 -2.84 16.37 -19.39
CA ASN A 80 -3.64 17.58 -19.22
C ASN A 80 -5.16 17.31 -19.32
N TRP A 81 -5.63 16.28 -18.59
CA TRP A 81 -7.07 16.06 -18.38
C TRP A 81 -7.62 16.95 -17.27
N GLY A 82 -8.93 16.90 -17.04
CA GLY A 82 -9.58 17.68 -15.99
C GLY A 82 -9.11 17.32 -14.58
N SER A 83 -9.41 18.19 -13.64
CA SER A 83 -9.02 18.05 -12.22
C SER A 83 -10.22 18.01 -11.27
N ASN A 84 -11.46 17.95 -11.80
CA ASN A 84 -12.64 17.90 -10.95
C ASN A 84 -12.83 16.49 -10.39
N LEU A 85 -12.45 16.31 -9.13
CA LEU A 85 -12.59 15.03 -8.43
C LEU A 85 -14.05 14.62 -8.18
N THR A 86 -14.98 15.59 -8.17
CA THR A 86 -16.43 15.31 -8.02
C THR A 86 -17.02 14.76 -9.31
N ASP A 87 -16.58 15.27 -10.47
CA ASP A 87 -17.00 14.78 -11.79
C ASP A 87 -16.16 13.57 -12.23
N MET A 88 -15.21 13.13 -11.40
CA MET A 88 -14.31 12.00 -11.64
C MET A 88 -13.44 12.18 -12.88
N ASP A 89 -12.98 13.41 -13.15
CA ASP A 89 -12.10 13.70 -14.28
C ASP A 89 -10.86 12.78 -14.27
N ALA A 90 -10.67 12.04 -15.35
CA ALA A 90 -9.64 11.02 -15.49
C ALA A 90 -8.94 11.04 -16.85
N ALA A 91 -7.69 10.56 -16.93
CA ALA A 91 -7.08 10.34 -18.24
C ALA A 91 -7.84 9.24 -19.00
N ILE A 92 -8.14 8.14 -18.32
CA ILE A 92 -8.91 7.02 -18.87
C ILE A 92 -10.01 6.66 -17.87
N PHE A 93 -11.26 6.79 -18.29
CA PHE A 93 -12.44 6.40 -17.53
C PHE A 93 -13.09 5.19 -18.20
N ILE A 94 -13.26 4.11 -17.46
CA ILE A 94 -13.90 2.88 -17.92
C ILE A 94 -15.29 2.80 -17.30
N GLU A 95 -16.32 2.87 -18.14
CA GLU A 95 -17.72 2.83 -17.70
C GLU A 95 -18.17 1.40 -17.35
N PRO A 96 -19.23 1.25 -16.54
CA PRO A 96 -19.79 -0.05 -16.12
C PRO A 96 -20.21 -0.99 -17.26
N THR A 97 -20.38 -0.49 -18.48
CA THR A 97 -20.75 -1.29 -19.64
C THR A 97 -19.57 -2.03 -20.26
N ALA A 98 -18.33 -1.65 -19.92
CA ALA A 98 -17.12 -2.21 -20.50
C ALA A 98 -16.54 -3.37 -19.65
N SER A 99 -16.07 -4.41 -20.34
CA SER A 99 -15.33 -5.53 -19.75
C SER A 99 -14.12 -5.91 -20.61
N ASN A 100 -13.17 -6.65 -20.04
CA ASN A 100 -11.96 -7.11 -20.75
C ASN A 100 -11.14 -5.96 -21.38
N VAL A 101 -11.06 -4.83 -20.69
CA VAL A 101 -10.24 -3.70 -21.14
C VAL A 101 -8.77 -3.95 -20.79
N ALA A 102 -7.86 -3.70 -21.72
CA ALA A 102 -6.42 -3.76 -21.51
C ALA A 102 -5.77 -2.39 -21.76
N LEU A 103 -5.10 -1.86 -20.74
CA LEU A 103 -4.33 -0.63 -20.81
C LEU A 103 -2.85 -0.99 -20.63
N ARG A 104 -2.04 -0.89 -21.70
CA ARG A 104 -0.63 -1.29 -21.66
C ARG A 104 0.33 -0.18 -22.04
N LYS A 105 1.41 -0.01 -21.29
CA LYS A 105 2.55 0.86 -21.69
C LYS A 105 2.16 2.31 -21.98
N ASN A 106 1.09 2.80 -21.37
CA ASN A 106 0.65 4.18 -21.54
C ASN A 106 1.39 5.10 -20.57
N HIS A 107 1.59 6.35 -20.97
CA HIS A 107 2.16 7.40 -20.14
C HIS A 107 1.08 8.45 -19.85
N LEU A 108 0.69 8.58 -18.59
CA LEU A 108 -0.39 9.45 -18.14
C LEU A 108 0.19 10.53 -17.21
N GLN A 109 -0.03 11.81 -17.53
CA GLN A 109 0.42 12.94 -16.71
C GLN A 109 -0.67 14.00 -16.50
N GLY A 110 -1.13 14.20 -15.25
CA GLY A 110 -2.24 15.11 -14.99
C GLY A 110 -2.67 15.22 -13.51
N GLN A 111 -3.65 16.06 -13.25
CA GLN A 111 -4.05 16.43 -11.88
C GLN A 111 -5.18 15.53 -11.32
N GLY A 112 -6.14 15.15 -12.16
CA GLY A 112 -7.25 14.28 -11.81
C GLY A 112 -6.84 12.81 -11.67
N PHE A 113 -7.78 11.89 -11.82
CA PHE A 113 -7.51 10.46 -11.75
C PHE A 113 -6.70 10.00 -12.97
N GLY A 114 -5.76 9.06 -12.80
CA GLY A 114 -5.06 8.49 -13.97
C GLY A 114 -5.99 7.55 -14.74
N ILE A 115 -6.25 6.39 -14.13
CA ILE A 115 -7.14 5.35 -14.65
C ILE A 115 -8.26 5.16 -13.63
N TRP A 116 -9.50 5.36 -14.06
CA TRP A 116 -10.70 5.12 -13.28
C TRP A 116 -11.48 3.95 -13.87
N SER A 117 -11.81 2.97 -13.04
CA SER A 117 -12.63 1.82 -13.38
C SER A 117 -13.85 1.77 -12.47
N ASP A 118 -15.04 1.81 -13.06
CA ASP A 118 -16.30 1.69 -12.34
C ASP A 118 -17.08 0.44 -12.77
N ASN A 119 -17.28 -0.49 -11.82
CA ASN A 119 -18.07 -1.70 -12.02
C ASN A 119 -17.64 -2.54 -13.25
N THR A 120 -16.34 -2.85 -13.32
CA THR A 120 -15.76 -3.58 -14.46
C THR A 120 -15.29 -4.99 -14.09
N HIS A 121 -15.08 -5.81 -15.12
CA HIS A 121 -14.59 -7.17 -15.00
C HIS A 121 -13.48 -7.46 -16.03
N GLY A 122 -12.45 -8.20 -15.61
CA GLY A 122 -11.36 -8.63 -16.50
C GLY A 122 -10.42 -7.50 -16.97
N LEU A 123 -10.32 -6.42 -16.19
CA LEU A 123 -9.43 -5.29 -16.49
C LEU A 123 -7.95 -5.68 -16.38
N LEU A 124 -7.14 -5.38 -17.39
CA LEU A 124 -5.69 -5.46 -17.34
C LEU A 124 -5.09 -4.04 -17.40
N VAL A 125 -4.35 -3.66 -16.36
CA VAL A 125 -3.56 -2.42 -16.33
C VAL A 125 -2.10 -2.83 -16.18
N GLU A 126 -1.33 -2.77 -17.25
CA GLU A 126 0.01 -3.37 -17.33
C GLU A 126 1.08 -2.40 -17.83
N ASN A 127 2.21 -2.28 -17.12
CA ASN A 127 3.36 -1.48 -17.54
C ASN A 127 3.04 0.01 -17.83
N ASN A 128 2.03 0.59 -17.20
CA ASN A 128 1.70 2.02 -17.38
C ASN A 128 2.52 2.89 -16.42
N HIS A 129 2.77 4.14 -16.83
CA HIS A 129 3.34 5.18 -16.00
C HIS A 129 2.30 6.25 -15.73
N VAL A 130 1.94 6.47 -14.46
CA VAL A 130 0.95 7.46 -14.05
C VAL A 130 1.60 8.48 -13.12
N GLU A 131 1.65 9.74 -13.55
CA GLU A 131 2.21 10.84 -12.79
C GLU A 131 1.16 11.90 -12.46
N GLY A 132 1.02 12.19 -11.17
CA GLY A 132 0.22 13.31 -10.65
C GLY A 132 0.97 14.65 -10.67
N ASP A 133 0.31 15.72 -10.24
CA ASP A 133 0.93 17.05 -10.14
C ASP A 133 1.50 17.31 -8.73
N PRO A 134 2.84 17.35 -8.55
CA PRO A 134 3.46 17.57 -7.25
C PRO A 134 3.23 18.98 -6.68
N GLN A 135 2.78 19.95 -7.48
CA GLN A 135 2.49 21.32 -7.03
C GLN A 135 1.16 21.42 -6.27
N LEU A 136 0.26 20.46 -6.46
CA LEU A 136 -1.02 20.42 -5.76
C LEU A 136 -0.87 19.85 -4.34
N ARG A 137 -1.77 20.21 -3.43
CA ARG A 137 -1.86 19.51 -2.14
C ARG A 137 -2.31 18.08 -2.40
N SER A 138 -1.83 17.12 -1.61
CA SER A 138 -2.12 15.69 -1.80
C SER A 138 -3.63 15.39 -1.92
N GLN A 139 -4.48 16.05 -1.14
CA GLN A 139 -5.93 15.86 -1.17
C GLN A 139 -6.62 16.36 -2.45
N ASP A 140 -6.00 17.29 -3.17
CA ASP A 140 -6.54 17.90 -4.39
C ASP A 140 -6.16 17.10 -5.65
N ARG A 141 -5.36 16.03 -5.48
CA ARG A 141 -4.94 15.15 -6.58
C ARG A 141 -5.89 13.98 -6.73
N GLY A 142 -6.04 13.47 -7.94
CA GLY A 142 -6.67 12.17 -8.17
C GLY A 142 -5.77 11.01 -7.74
N ASN A 143 -6.36 9.83 -7.61
CA ASN A 143 -5.61 8.59 -7.45
C ASN A 143 -5.02 8.16 -8.80
N GLY A 144 -3.91 7.42 -8.79
CA GLY A 144 -3.29 6.96 -10.03
C GLY A 144 -4.13 5.91 -10.74
N ILE A 145 -4.38 4.80 -10.06
CA ILE A 145 -5.25 3.72 -10.53
C ILE A 145 -6.37 3.56 -9.50
N HIS A 146 -7.61 3.77 -9.93
CA HIS A 146 -8.79 3.82 -9.06
C HIS A 146 -9.80 2.75 -9.49
N LEU A 147 -9.95 1.71 -8.69
CA LEU A 147 -10.86 0.59 -8.94
C LEU A 147 -12.05 0.64 -7.98
N ILE A 148 -13.26 0.76 -8.53
CA ILE A 148 -14.52 0.67 -7.79
C ILE A 148 -15.33 -0.50 -8.35
N ASN A 149 -15.88 -1.34 -7.47
CA ASN A 149 -16.71 -2.48 -7.83
C ASN A 149 -16.07 -3.38 -8.92
N THR A 150 -14.75 -3.47 -8.93
CA THR A 150 -13.99 -4.15 -9.98
C THR A 150 -13.64 -5.57 -9.56
N SER A 151 -13.75 -6.53 -10.49
CA SER A 151 -13.41 -7.93 -10.25
C SER A 151 -12.50 -8.53 -11.30
N GLU A 152 -11.67 -9.48 -10.89
CA GLU A 152 -10.72 -10.19 -11.75
C GLU A 152 -9.75 -9.26 -12.50
N ALA A 153 -9.51 -8.07 -11.96
CA ALA A 153 -8.53 -7.15 -12.51
C ALA A 153 -7.10 -7.62 -12.22
N ARG A 154 -6.21 -7.32 -13.16
CA ARG A 154 -4.77 -7.52 -13.08
C ARG A 154 -4.09 -6.17 -13.22
N VAL A 155 -3.57 -5.65 -12.12
CA VAL A 155 -2.79 -4.39 -12.10
C VAL A 155 -1.32 -4.78 -11.90
N ILE A 156 -0.55 -4.76 -12.99
CA ILE A 156 0.75 -5.40 -13.08
C ILE A 156 1.84 -4.43 -13.55
N ASP A 157 2.96 -4.39 -12.85
CA ASP A 157 4.19 -3.70 -13.27
C ASP A 157 3.99 -2.20 -13.62
N ASN A 158 3.02 -1.53 -12.99
CA ASN A 158 2.79 -0.11 -13.19
C ASN A 158 3.68 0.73 -12.28
N ARG A 159 4.02 1.93 -12.73
CA ARG A 159 4.69 2.96 -11.92
C ARG A 159 3.75 4.12 -11.68
N VAL A 160 3.52 4.46 -10.42
CA VAL A 160 2.64 5.57 -10.02
C VAL A 160 3.38 6.53 -9.09
N THR A 161 3.43 7.81 -9.47
CA THR A 161 4.16 8.84 -8.72
C THR A 161 3.36 10.12 -8.58
N HIS A 162 3.54 10.84 -7.47
CA HIS A 162 2.95 12.16 -7.25
C HIS A 162 1.42 12.26 -7.32
N THR A 163 0.68 11.15 -7.37
CA THR A 163 -0.79 11.12 -7.25
C THR A 163 -1.20 11.28 -5.78
N ARG A 164 -2.52 11.31 -5.49
CA ARG A 164 -2.99 11.23 -4.11
C ARG A 164 -2.66 9.86 -3.52
N ASP A 165 -3.32 8.82 -4.01
CA ASP A 165 -3.00 7.42 -3.71
C ASP A 165 -2.51 6.73 -4.99
N GLY A 166 -1.66 5.71 -4.84
CA GLY A 166 -1.10 4.95 -5.96
C GLY A 166 -2.16 4.08 -6.62
N ILE A 167 -2.54 3.00 -5.95
CA ILE A 167 -3.61 2.08 -6.36
C ILE A 167 -4.68 2.06 -5.27
N TYR A 168 -5.90 2.45 -5.63
CA TYR A 168 -7.07 2.44 -4.76
C TYR A 168 -8.05 1.35 -5.18
N LEU A 169 -8.55 0.58 -4.20
CA LEU A 169 -9.59 -0.43 -4.39
C LEU A 169 -10.75 -0.16 -3.42
N GLY A 170 -11.94 0.09 -3.97
CA GLY A 170 -13.21 0.16 -3.24
C GLY A 170 -14.14 -0.95 -3.70
N ASN A 171 -14.65 -1.75 -2.76
CA ASN A 171 -15.62 -2.83 -3.06
C ASN A 171 -15.18 -3.78 -4.20
N SER A 172 -13.87 -3.98 -4.36
CA SER A 172 -13.28 -4.68 -5.51
C SER A 172 -12.66 -6.01 -5.05
N ASN A 173 -13.05 -7.12 -5.69
CA ASN A 173 -12.75 -8.47 -5.20
C ASN A 173 -12.06 -9.37 -6.23
N ASN A 174 -11.29 -10.35 -5.78
CA ASN A 174 -10.61 -11.35 -6.63
C ASN A 174 -9.64 -10.74 -7.65
N ASN A 175 -8.96 -9.65 -7.28
CA ASN A 175 -8.00 -8.94 -8.12
C ASN A 175 -6.55 -9.36 -7.79
N LEU A 176 -5.68 -9.22 -8.78
CA LEU A 176 -4.23 -9.38 -8.67
C LEU A 176 -3.55 -8.03 -8.82
N ILE A 177 -2.86 -7.59 -7.77
CA ILE A 177 -2.04 -6.38 -7.73
C ILE A 177 -0.59 -6.83 -7.58
N GLN A 178 0.20 -6.76 -8.65
CA GLN A 178 1.52 -7.39 -8.68
C GLN A 178 2.62 -6.51 -9.29
N GLY A 179 3.80 -6.50 -8.66
CA GLY A 179 5.00 -5.89 -9.27
C GLY A 179 4.94 -4.37 -9.46
N ASN A 180 3.95 -3.68 -8.87
CA ASN A 180 3.79 -2.24 -9.07
C ASN A 180 4.75 -1.45 -8.17
N LEU A 181 5.18 -0.29 -8.65
CA LEU A 181 6.01 0.67 -7.94
C LEU A 181 5.22 1.96 -7.66
N MET A 182 5.08 2.31 -6.38
CA MET A 182 4.40 3.53 -5.93
C MET A 182 5.37 4.42 -5.15
N GLU A 183 5.63 5.64 -5.63
CA GLU A 183 6.61 6.55 -5.01
C GLU A 183 6.04 7.95 -4.75
N ASP A 184 6.49 8.57 -3.65
CA ASP A 184 6.30 10.00 -3.36
C ASP A 184 4.82 10.45 -3.38
N LEU A 185 3.97 9.65 -2.72
CA LEU A 185 2.51 9.83 -2.68
C LEU A 185 1.93 9.52 -1.28
N ARG A 186 0.61 9.67 -1.08
CA ARG A 186 -0.02 9.45 0.23
C ARG A 186 -0.05 7.96 0.58
N PHE A 187 -0.87 7.17 -0.09
CA PHE A 187 -0.98 5.74 0.15
C PHE A 187 -0.56 4.93 -1.07
N GLY A 188 0.42 4.03 -0.90
CA GLY A 188 0.88 3.15 -1.98
C GLY A 188 -0.25 2.29 -2.54
N ILE A 189 -0.73 1.37 -1.70
CA ILE A 189 -1.92 0.56 -1.97
C ILE A 189 -2.97 0.84 -0.90
N HIS A 190 -4.16 1.26 -1.33
CA HIS A 190 -5.25 1.65 -0.44
C HIS A 190 -6.49 0.79 -0.69
N TYR A 191 -6.88 0.00 0.31
CA TYR A 191 -8.05 -0.87 0.28
C TYR A 191 -9.19 -0.30 1.09
N MET A 192 -10.41 -0.43 0.57
CA MET A 192 -11.67 -0.24 1.27
C MET A 192 -12.65 -1.35 0.86
N PHE A 193 -13.13 -2.15 1.81
CA PHE A 193 -14.20 -3.15 1.59
C PHE A 193 -13.92 -4.18 0.48
N SER A 194 -12.66 -4.57 0.27
CA SER A 194 -12.19 -5.30 -0.91
C SER A 194 -11.58 -6.65 -0.51
N GLN A 195 -12.10 -7.76 -1.02
CA GLN A 195 -11.89 -9.11 -0.46
C GLN A 195 -11.21 -10.06 -1.45
N SER A 196 -10.56 -11.10 -0.93
CA SER A 196 -9.99 -12.18 -1.74
C SER A 196 -9.00 -11.71 -2.81
N ASN A 197 -8.32 -10.59 -2.55
CA ASN A 197 -7.33 -10.03 -3.47
C ASN A 197 -5.93 -10.53 -3.15
N ARG A 198 -5.08 -10.58 -4.17
CA ARG A 198 -3.66 -10.95 -4.08
C ARG A 198 -2.81 -9.71 -4.33
N VAL A 199 -2.00 -9.33 -3.34
CA VAL A 199 -1.09 -8.18 -3.37
C VAL A 199 0.32 -8.73 -3.26
N ILE A 200 1.03 -8.83 -4.39
CA ILE A 200 2.27 -9.62 -4.49
C ILE A 200 3.42 -8.82 -5.07
N GLY A 201 4.58 -8.80 -4.41
CA GLY A 201 5.81 -8.27 -5.01
C GLY A 201 5.75 -6.77 -5.36
N ASN A 202 4.84 -6.00 -4.76
CA ASN A 202 4.76 -4.56 -5.00
C ASN A 202 5.79 -3.83 -4.14
N THR A 203 6.20 -2.64 -4.58
CA THR A 203 7.11 -1.76 -3.82
C THR A 203 6.47 -0.39 -3.61
N THR A 204 6.53 0.08 -2.37
CA THR A 204 6.15 1.43 -1.95
C THR A 204 7.39 2.14 -1.42
N ARG A 205 7.60 3.40 -1.84
CA ARG A 205 8.77 4.16 -1.43
C ARG A 205 8.47 5.62 -1.14
N ARG A 206 8.97 6.14 -0.01
CA ARG A 206 8.79 7.55 0.40
C ARG A 206 7.31 7.99 0.41
N THR A 207 6.40 7.07 0.72
CA THR A 207 4.97 7.36 0.83
C THR A 207 4.59 7.80 2.25
N ARG A 208 3.36 8.29 2.45
CA ARG A 208 2.83 8.55 3.80
C ARG A 208 2.33 7.26 4.48
N THR A 209 1.89 6.27 3.72
CA THR A 209 1.64 4.90 4.19
C THR A 209 1.90 3.97 3.02
N GLY A 210 2.74 2.95 3.18
CA GLY A 210 3.01 1.99 2.10
C GLY A 210 1.74 1.23 1.73
N TYR A 211 1.26 0.41 2.65
CA TYR A 211 0.09 -0.44 2.47
C TYR A 211 -1.00 -0.07 3.48
N ALA A 212 -2.05 0.61 3.01
CA ALA A 212 -3.24 0.93 3.80
C ALA A 212 -4.33 -0.12 3.53
N LEU A 213 -4.28 -1.22 4.29
CA LEU A 213 -5.24 -2.32 4.20
C LEU A 213 -6.42 -2.05 5.14
N MET A 214 -7.60 -1.75 4.61
CA MET A 214 -8.75 -1.37 5.43
C MET A 214 -10.03 -2.16 5.10
N GLN A 215 -10.74 -2.57 6.16
CA GLN A 215 -12.08 -3.15 6.13
C GLN A 215 -12.23 -4.31 5.14
N SER A 216 -11.26 -5.21 5.13
CA SER A 216 -11.08 -6.22 4.08
C SER A 216 -10.77 -7.58 4.68
N ARG A 217 -10.94 -8.65 3.91
CA ARG A 217 -10.73 -10.02 4.39
C ARG A 217 -10.22 -10.96 3.30
N MET A 218 -9.65 -12.08 3.72
CA MET A 218 -9.13 -13.12 2.81
C MET A 218 -8.07 -12.58 1.84
N LEU A 219 -7.27 -11.60 2.29
CA LEU A 219 -6.19 -11.05 1.49
C LEU A 219 -4.97 -11.97 1.53
N THR A 220 -4.27 -12.05 0.40
CA THR A 220 -2.93 -12.65 0.31
C THR A 220 -1.95 -11.52 0.01
N VAL A 221 -1.15 -11.13 1.01
CA VAL A 221 -0.20 -10.01 0.93
C VAL A 221 1.21 -10.57 1.08
N GLU A 222 1.89 -10.76 -0.03
CA GLU A 222 3.13 -11.55 -0.09
C GLU A 222 4.27 -10.87 -0.83
N ASP A 223 5.49 -11.03 -0.32
CA ASP A 223 6.72 -10.58 -0.97
C ASP A 223 6.75 -9.07 -1.30
N ASN A 224 5.96 -8.24 -0.60
CA ASN A 224 5.89 -6.81 -0.83
C ASN A 224 6.96 -6.03 -0.05
N ARG A 225 7.22 -4.79 -0.49
CA ARG A 225 8.22 -3.88 0.08
C ARG A 225 7.66 -2.51 0.43
N SER A 226 7.90 -2.07 1.66
CA SER A 226 7.68 -0.70 2.12
C SER A 226 9.02 -0.10 2.56
N GLU A 227 9.45 0.96 1.88
CA GLU A 227 10.80 1.52 1.98
C GLU A 227 10.75 3.02 2.24
N ASP A 228 11.37 3.48 3.33
CA ASP A 228 11.48 4.91 3.66
C ASP A 228 10.12 5.64 3.74
N ASP A 229 9.07 4.88 4.03
CA ASP A 229 7.73 5.42 4.22
C ASP A 229 7.64 6.20 5.54
N ARG A 230 6.65 7.08 5.62
CA ARG A 230 6.31 7.79 6.86
C ARG A 230 5.11 7.12 7.51
N ASN A 231 4.84 7.46 8.77
CA ASN A 231 3.69 7.04 9.58
C ASN A 231 3.48 5.52 9.74
N TYR A 232 3.23 4.79 8.66
CA TYR A 232 2.94 3.36 8.62
C TYR A 232 3.59 2.71 7.40
N GLY A 233 4.34 1.62 7.58
CA GLY A 233 4.74 0.79 6.45
C GLY A 233 3.58 -0.07 5.97
N MET A 234 2.99 -0.82 6.91
CA MET A 234 1.74 -1.55 6.71
C MET A 234 0.74 -1.23 7.82
N LEU A 235 -0.41 -0.68 7.40
CA LEU A 235 -1.58 -0.39 8.23
C LEU A 235 -2.64 -1.46 7.95
N MET A 236 -2.95 -2.26 8.97
CA MET A 236 -4.07 -3.20 8.97
C MET A 236 -5.18 -2.66 9.87
N ASN A 237 -6.30 -2.26 9.27
CA ASN A 237 -7.44 -1.72 9.99
C ASN A 237 -8.71 -2.52 9.63
N PHE A 238 -9.29 -3.26 10.57
CA PHE A 238 -10.39 -4.20 10.28
C PHE A 238 -10.04 -5.24 9.19
N ILE A 239 -8.86 -5.85 9.30
CA ILE A 239 -8.42 -6.95 8.43
C ILE A 239 -8.66 -8.30 9.11
N THR A 240 -9.28 -9.24 8.41
CA THR A 240 -9.57 -10.57 8.96
C THR A 240 -9.25 -11.71 8.00
N TYR A 241 -8.95 -12.89 8.54
CA TYR A 241 -8.73 -14.12 7.78
C TYR A 241 -7.74 -13.96 6.62
N SER A 242 -6.73 -13.11 6.79
CA SER A 242 -5.77 -12.76 5.74
C SER A 242 -4.38 -13.31 6.06
N THR A 243 -3.57 -13.48 5.01
CA THR A 243 -2.19 -13.95 5.09
C THR A 243 -1.26 -12.81 4.71
N ILE A 244 -0.36 -12.46 5.63
CA ILE A 244 0.68 -11.45 5.46
C ILE A 244 2.03 -12.16 5.58
N ASN A 245 2.68 -12.42 4.45
CA ASN A 245 3.83 -13.32 4.41
C ASN A 245 5.02 -12.74 3.64
N ASN A 246 6.25 -12.96 4.13
CA ASN A 246 7.49 -12.59 3.44
C ASN A 246 7.61 -11.12 3.00
N ASN A 247 6.88 -10.20 3.62
CA ASN A 247 6.98 -8.78 3.30
C ASN A 247 8.18 -8.14 4.01
N ILE A 248 8.78 -7.14 3.38
CA ILE A 248 9.85 -6.32 3.97
C ILE A 248 9.31 -4.91 4.21
N VAL A 249 9.47 -4.42 5.42
CA VAL A 249 9.16 -3.05 5.79
C VAL A 249 10.39 -2.45 6.46
N SER A 250 10.92 -1.38 5.89
CA SER A 250 12.19 -0.79 6.32
C SER A 250 12.11 0.73 6.43
N ASN A 251 12.81 1.27 7.44
CA ASN A 251 13.01 2.70 7.64
C ASN A 251 11.71 3.52 7.77
N VAL A 252 10.68 2.97 8.41
CA VAL A 252 9.44 3.74 8.58
C VAL A 252 9.63 4.80 9.65
N GLN A 253 9.51 6.06 9.25
CA GLN A 253 9.78 7.20 10.13
C GLN A 253 8.52 7.94 10.56
N ARG A 254 8.62 8.70 11.66
CA ARG A 254 7.56 9.64 12.07
C ARG A 254 7.28 10.64 10.97
N GLY A 255 6.03 10.73 10.56
CA GLY A 255 5.55 11.77 9.65
C GLY A 255 4.71 12.80 10.38
N GLN A 256 4.44 13.91 9.69
CA GLN A 256 3.40 14.83 10.15
C GLN A 256 2.04 14.16 9.90
N THR A 257 1.22 14.07 10.95
CA THR A 257 -0.22 13.84 10.77
C THR A 257 -0.81 15.13 10.24
N GLY A 258 -1.26 15.15 8.99
CA GLY A 258 -2.24 16.17 8.59
C GLY A 258 -3.50 15.99 9.45
N ASP A 259 -4.25 17.06 9.68
CA ASP A 259 -5.48 17.09 10.49
C ASP A 259 -6.57 16.07 10.06
N ASP A 260 -6.35 15.37 8.94
CA ASP A 260 -7.27 14.44 8.29
C ASP A 260 -7.05 12.94 8.65
N SER A 261 -6.10 12.64 9.55
CA SER A 261 -5.94 11.25 10.02
C SER A 261 -6.91 10.95 11.16
N MET A 262 -7.96 10.17 10.88
CA MET A 262 -8.85 9.60 11.91
C MET A 262 -8.11 8.73 12.94
N ILE A 263 -6.86 8.34 12.64
CA ILE A 263 -5.98 7.63 13.55
C ILE A 263 -4.85 8.57 13.98
N LYS A 264 -4.88 9.03 15.23
CA LYS A 264 -3.71 9.65 15.87
C LYS A 264 -2.59 8.60 15.88
N GLY A 265 -1.50 8.80 15.14
CA GLY A 265 -0.50 7.73 15.10
C GLY A 265 0.65 7.80 14.11
N GLY A 266 1.11 8.99 13.68
CA GLY A 266 2.31 9.16 12.85
C GLY A 266 3.64 8.82 13.55
N GLU A 267 3.67 7.77 14.38
CA GLU A 267 4.83 7.37 15.18
C GLU A 267 5.87 6.56 14.38
N GLY A 268 5.70 6.36 13.06
CA GLY A 268 6.67 5.63 12.24
C GLY A 268 6.63 4.12 12.48
N LYS A 269 5.46 3.50 12.25
CA LYS A 269 5.19 2.11 12.58
C LYS A 269 5.44 1.20 11.38
N ALA A 270 6.31 0.20 11.50
CA ALA A 270 6.50 -0.76 10.43
C ALA A 270 5.20 -1.56 10.19
N LEU A 271 4.62 -2.10 11.26
CA LEU A 271 3.32 -2.78 11.23
C LEU A 271 2.37 -2.21 12.28
N PHE A 272 1.20 -1.76 11.85
CA PHE A 272 0.12 -1.33 12.76
C PHE A 272 -1.14 -2.15 12.53
N ILE A 273 -1.66 -2.73 13.61
CA ILE A 273 -2.79 -3.64 13.59
C ILE A 273 -3.87 -3.11 14.53
N TYR A 274 -4.98 -2.70 13.93
CA TYR A 274 -6.14 -2.14 14.59
C TYR A 274 -7.37 -2.98 14.27
N ASN A 275 -8.03 -3.46 15.32
CA ASN A 275 -9.23 -4.30 15.26
C ASN A 275 -9.20 -5.37 14.15
N SER A 276 -8.06 -6.05 14.02
CA SER A 276 -7.81 -7.03 12.96
C SER A 276 -7.55 -8.39 13.59
N LEU A 277 -8.31 -9.41 13.19
CA LEU A 277 -8.38 -10.70 13.89
C LEU A 277 -8.23 -11.88 12.94
N PHE A 278 -7.78 -13.02 13.46
CA PHE A 278 -7.71 -14.29 12.71
C PHE A 278 -6.81 -14.23 11.48
N ASN A 279 -5.77 -13.38 11.49
CA ASN A 279 -4.80 -13.30 10.41
C ASN A 279 -3.58 -14.17 10.70
N THR A 280 -2.88 -14.57 9.64
CA THR A 280 -1.56 -15.19 9.73
C THR A 280 -0.52 -14.19 9.26
N ILE A 281 0.42 -13.84 10.13
CA ILE A 281 1.49 -12.87 9.90
C ILE A 281 2.80 -13.58 10.16
N GLN A 282 3.48 -14.00 9.10
CA GLN A 282 4.67 -14.85 9.22
C GLN A 282 5.77 -14.52 8.23
N GLY A 283 7.02 -14.84 8.55
CA GLY A 283 8.13 -14.66 7.62
C GLY A 283 8.43 -13.22 7.22
N ASN A 284 7.81 -12.21 7.85
CA ASN A 284 8.00 -10.80 7.47
C ASN A 284 9.25 -10.21 8.15
N HIS A 285 9.87 -9.23 7.50
CA HIS A 285 11.04 -8.52 8.00
C HIS A 285 10.71 -7.04 8.25
N PHE A 286 10.69 -6.64 9.52
CA PHE A 286 10.40 -5.27 9.96
C PHE A 286 11.64 -4.64 10.58
N GLU A 287 12.26 -3.69 9.88
CA GLU A 287 13.53 -3.11 10.32
C GLU A 287 13.59 -1.59 10.37
N ARG A 288 14.50 -1.10 11.24
CA ARG A 288 14.98 0.29 11.28
C ARG A 288 13.87 1.34 11.33
N SER A 289 12.73 0.99 11.90
CA SER A 289 11.56 1.87 12.04
C SER A 289 11.49 2.42 13.46
N ASN A 290 10.76 3.52 13.66
CA ASN A 290 10.57 4.04 15.03
C ASN A 290 9.77 3.05 15.92
N LEU A 291 8.88 2.26 15.33
CA LEU A 291 8.14 1.22 16.02
C LEU A 291 7.98 -0.01 15.12
N GLY A 292 8.42 -1.20 15.58
CA GLY A 292 8.32 -2.44 14.81
C GLY A 292 6.86 -2.87 14.59
N ILE A 293 6.17 -3.23 15.67
CA ILE A 293 4.76 -3.64 15.64
C ILE A 293 3.95 -2.92 16.71
N HIS A 294 2.76 -2.45 16.33
CA HIS A 294 1.77 -1.96 17.28
C HIS A 294 0.42 -2.63 17.05
N LEU A 295 -0.03 -3.36 18.08
CA LEU A 295 -1.35 -3.99 18.14
C LEU A 295 -2.26 -3.25 19.14
N THR A 296 -3.49 -2.94 18.73
CA THR A 296 -4.50 -2.34 19.61
C THR A 296 -5.94 -2.71 19.20
N ALA A 297 -6.91 -2.24 19.98
CA ALA A 297 -8.35 -2.34 19.72
C ALA A 297 -8.86 -3.78 19.51
N GLY A 298 -8.41 -4.73 20.35
CA GLY A 298 -8.91 -6.11 20.31
C GLY A 298 -8.46 -6.92 19.09
N SER A 299 -7.28 -6.62 18.54
CA SER A 299 -6.66 -7.37 17.43
C SER A 299 -6.18 -8.77 17.86
N GLU A 300 -7.11 -9.63 18.25
CA GLU A 300 -6.85 -10.93 18.87
C GLU A 300 -6.86 -12.09 17.86
N ASN A 301 -6.38 -13.27 18.29
CA ASN A 301 -6.36 -14.50 17.49
C ASN A 301 -5.56 -14.41 16.18
N ASN A 302 -4.57 -13.53 16.12
CA ASN A 302 -3.60 -13.51 15.02
C ASN A 302 -2.48 -14.50 15.31
N LYS A 303 -2.05 -15.24 14.28
CA LYS A 303 -0.86 -16.09 14.33
C LYS A 303 0.34 -15.25 13.90
N ILE A 304 1.26 -14.99 14.83
CA ILE A 304 2.44 -14.14 14.60
C ILE A 304 3.70 -14.93 14.94
N SER A 305 4.37 -15.46 13.92
CA SER A 305 5.56 -16.34 14.07
C SER A 305 6.52 -16.20 12.89
N ASP A 306 7.78 -16.59 13.06
CA ASP A 306 8.85 -16.53 12.05
C ASP A 306 9.09 -15.13 11.44
N ASN A 307 8.58 -14.06 12.06
CA ASN A 307 8.91 -12.70 11.66
C ASN A 307 10.23 -12.26 12.27
N ALA A 308 10.85 -11.23 11.68
CA ALA A 308 12.04 -10.59 12.23
C ALA A 308 11.77 -9.11 12.52
N PHE A 309 12.05 -8.69 13.74
CA PHE A 309 11.97 -7.30 14.19
C PHE A 309 13.39 -6.81 14.51
N VAL A 310 13.98 -6.02 13.61
CA VAL A 310 15.42 -5.74 13.60
C VAL A 310 15.73 -4.26 13.69
N GLY A 311 16.39 -3.84 14.76
CA GLY A 311 16.90 -2.48 14.89
C GLY A 311 15.82 -1.39 14.89
N ASN A 312 14.58 -1.71 15.28
CA ASN A 312 13.55 -0.70 15.51
C ASN A 312 13.83 0.04 16.83
N GLU A 313 13.50 1.34 16.91
CA GLU A 313 13.72 2.10 18.16
C GLU A 313 12.91 1.54 19.33
N GLN A 314 11.70 1.08 19.04
CA GLN A 314 10.86 0.28 19.92
C GLN A 314 10.36 -0.92 19.12
N GLN A 315 10.56 -2.14 19.61
CA GLN A 315 10.11 -3.33 18.87
C GLN A 315 8.60 -3.47 18.88
N VAL A 316 7.98 -3.36 20.05
CA VAL A 316 6.56 -3.67 20.26
C VAL A 316 5.88 -2.59 21.07
N LYS A 317 4.65 -2.24 20.68
CA LYS A 317 3.69 -1.50 21.49
C LYS A 317 2.37 -2.26 21.49
N TYR A 318 2.05 -2.89 22.61
CA TYR A 318 0.80 -3.64 22.73
C TYR A 318 -0.16 -2.94 23.70
N VAL A 319 -1.37 -2.67 23.23
CA VAL A 319 -2.44 -2.08 24.04
C VAL A 319 -3.66 -2.99 23.98
N ALA A 320 -3.68 -4.01 24.83
CA ALA A 320 -4.88 -4.79 25.11
C ALA A 320 -4.89 -5.29 26.56
N THR A 321 -6.03 -5.86 26.95
CA THR A 321 -6.28 -6.37 28.30
C THR A 321 -6.02 -7.87 28.42
N ARG A 322 -5.82 -8.60 27.31
CA ARG A 322 -5.63 -10.06 27.26
C ARG A 322 -4.21 -10.47 26.90
N THR A 323 -3.78 -11.58 27.48
CA THR A 323 -2.52 -12.24 27.13
C THR A 323 -2.59 -12.82 25.72
N GLN A 324 -1.53 -12.64 24.93
CA GLN A 324 -1.39 -13.23 23.60
C GLN A 324 -0.08 -13.99 23.48
N GLU A 325 -0.14 -15.14 22.80
CA GLU A 325 1.03 -15.93 22.45
C GLU A 325 1.43 -15.63 20.99
N TRP A 326 2.67 -15.19 20.79
CA TRP A 326 3.30 -14.92 19.50
C TRP A 326 4.35 -15.99 19.17
N SER A 327 3.96 -17.24 19.37
CA SER A 327 4.61 -18.41 18.80
C SER A 327 3.54 -19.40 18.33
N VAL A 328 3.86 -20.17 17.30
CA VAL A 328 2.98 -21.18 16.70
C VAL A 328 3.78 -22.47 16.62
N ASP A 329 3.20 -23.57 17.10
CA ASP A 329 3.79 -24.91 17.04
C ASP A 329 5.25 -24.97 17.54
N GLY A 330 5.55 -24.21 18.60
CA GLY A 330 6.88 -24.17 19.23
C GLY A 330 7.89 -23.25 18.53
N ARG A 331 7.46 -22.39 17.59
CA ARG A 331 8.33 -21.39 16.94
C ARG A 331 7.76 -19.98 17.04
N GLY A 332 8.59 -19.07 17.52
CA GLY A 332 8.30 -17.66 17.73
C GLY A 332 8.87 -16.77 16.64
N ASN A 333 9.25 -15.55 17.03
CA ASN A 333 9.80 -14.52 16.16
C ASN A 333 11.24 -14.20 16.55
N TYR A 334 11.97 -13.57 15.64
CA TYR A 334 13.31 -13.03 15.91
C TYR A 334 13.21 -11.57 16.36
N TRP A 335 13.84 -11.27 17.49
CA TRP A 335 13.90 -9.92 18.07
C TRP A 335 15.36 -9.51 18.25
N SER A 336 15.80 -8.44 17.59
CA SER A 336 17.20 -8.03 17.68
C SER A 336 17.65 -7.52 19.06
N ASP A 337 16.70 -7.27 19.96
CA ASP A 337 16.93 -6.88 21.36
C ASP A 337 16.70 -8.05 22.35
N TYR A 338 16.52 -9.28 21.85
CA TYR A 338 16.42 -10.46 22.68
C TYR A 338 17.76 -10.75 23.38
N LEU A 339 17.74 -10.84 24.71
CA LEU A 339 18.91 -11.08 25.56
C LEU A 339 18.85 -12.44 26.26
N GLY A 340 18.02 -13.36 25.78
CA GLY A 340 17.97 -14.72 26.31
C GLY A 340 19.13 -15.58 25.82
N TRP A 341 19.04 -16.86 26.09
CA TRP A 341 20.05 -17.86 25.77
C TRP A 341 19.38 -19.13 25.26
N ASP A 342 20.15 -19.93 24.55
CA ASP A 342 19.78 -21.24 24.03
C ASP A 342 20.81 -22.24 24.57
N ARG A 343 20.45 -22.99 25.62
CA ARG A 343 21.36 -23.92 26.30
C ARG A 343 21.38 -25.30 25.67
N ASN A 344 20.32 -25.66 24.97
CA ASN A 344 20.18 -26.94 24.28
C ASN A 344 20.58 -26.88 22.80
N ASP A 345 20.95 -25.70 22.29
CA ASP A 345 21.46 -25.43 20.94
C ASP A 345 20.46 -25.85 19.85
N ASP A 346 19.17 -25.60 20.09
CA ASP A 346 18.08 -25.94 19.16
C ASP A 346 17.65 -24.77 18.26
N GLY A 347 18.28 -23.60 18.44
CA GLY A 347 18.00 -22.37 17.71
C GLY A 347 16.83 -21.56 18.27
N LEU A 348 16.25 -21.98 19.40
CA LEU A 348 15.18 -21.28 20.12
C LEU A 348 15.69 -20.79 21.48
N GLY A 349 15.20 -19.64 21.91
CA GLY A 349 15.54 -19.11 23.22
C GLY A 349 14.82 -19.84 24.35
N ASP A 350 15.55 -20.29 25.36
CA ASP A 350 15.04 -20.95 26.57
C ASP A 350 14.18 -20.03 27.47
N VAL A 351 14.21 -18.72 27.21
CA VAL A 351 13.51 -17.70 28.00
C VAL A 351 12.49 -17.00 27.11
N PRO A 352 11.20 -16.95 27.48
CA PRO A 352 10.21 -16.22 26.72
C PRO A 352 10.58 -14.74 26.52
N TYR A 353 10.29 -14.20 25.33
CA TYR A 353 10.35 -12.77 25.08
C TYR A 353 9.01 -12.13 25.45
N GLU A 354 9.04 -11.16 26.36
CA GLU A 354 7.84 -10.50 26.88
C GLU A 354 7.98 -8.98 26.69
N PRO A 355 7.48 -8.44 25.57
CA PRO A 355 7.49 -7.00 25.34
C PRO A 355 6.41 -6.31 26.18
N ASN A 356 6.70 -5.07 26.62
CA ASN A 356 5.80 -4.23 27.41
C ASN A 356 5.65 -4.70 28.87
N ASP A 357 6.76 -5.06 29.50
CA ASP A 357 6.80 -5.35 30.94
C ASP A 357 6.44 -4.11 31.78
N ASN A 358 6.35 -4.27 33.11
CA ASN A 358 6.00 -3.15 33.99
C ASN A 358 7.01 -1.99 33.90
N VAL A 359 8.26 -2.26 33.50
CA VAL A 359 9.31 -1.26 33.27
C VAL A 359 9.05 -0.52 31.96
N ASP A 360 8.67 -1.22 30.91
CA ASP A 360 8.30 -0.61 29.63
C ASP A 360 7.06 0.30 29.76
N ARG A 361 6.06 -0.08 30.59
CA ARG A 361 4.95 0.83 30.94
C ARG A 361 5.40 2.04 31.77
N LEU A 362 6.36 1.87 32.68
CA LEU A 362 6.95 2.99 33.41
C LEU A 362 7.61 3.99 32.43
N LEU A 363 8.32 3.47 31.42
CA LEU A 363 8.92 4.26 30.36
C LEU A 363 7.88 4.99 29.50
N TRP A 364 6.69 4.42 29.33
CA TRP A 364 5.57 5.10 28.66
C TRP A 364 4.96 6.22 29.50
N MET A 365 4.78 6.00 30.81
CA MET A 365 4.28 7.05 31.71
C MET A 365 5.30 8.17 31.92
N TYR A 366 6.59 7.85 31.89
CA TYR A 366 7.68 8.78 32.17
C TYR A 366 8.78 8.70 31.11
N PRO A 367 8.60 9.33 29.93
CA PRO A 367 9.55 9.29 28.83
C PRO A 367 10.98 9.72 29.21
N GLN A 368 11.13 10.61 30.20
CA GLN A 368 12.42 11.06 30.75
C GLN A 368 13.29 9.92 31.33
N VAL A 369 12.69 8.77 31.66
CA VAL A 369 13.41 7.60 32.22
C VAL A 369 14.16 6.82 31.12
N ARG A 370 13.91 7.08 29.83
CA ARG A 370 14.60 6.42 28.70
C ARG A 370 16.13 6.52 28.74
N LEU A 371 16.68 7.60 29.31
CA LEU A 371 18.12 7.78 29.48
C LEU A 371 18.76 6.71 30.38
N LEU A 372 17.96 6.00 31.18
CA LEU A 372 18.42 5.02 32.17
C LEU A 372 18.25 3.57 31.69
N MET A 373 17.85 3.34 30.44
CA MET A 373 17.52 1.99 29.95
C MET A 373 18.65 0.96 30.09
N ASN A 374 19.89 1.40 29.91
CA ASN A 374 21.09 0.56 30.08
C ASN A 374 21.73 0.69 31.47
N SER A 375 21.05 1.37 32.40
CA SER A 375 21.57 1.53 33.76
C SER A 375 21.46 0.22 34.56
N PRO A 376 22.40 -0.06 35.46
CA PRO A 376 22.34 -1.22 36.36
C PRO A 376 21.03 -1.29 37.16
N ALA A 377 20.43 -0.14 37.49
CA ALA A 377 19.17 -0.07 38.25
C ALA A 377 17.98 -0.65 37.46
N ILE A 378 17.88 -0.34 36.16
CA ILE A 378 16.82 -0.89 35.30
C ILE A 378 17.04 -2.39 35.07
N GLN A 379 18.28 -2.84 34.89
CA GLN A 379 18.58 -4.28 34.77
C GLN A 379 18.22 -5.05 36.05
N MET A 380 18.54 -4.51 37.21
CA MET A 380 18.18 -5.10 38.50
C MET A 380 16.66 -5.15 38.68
N LEU A 381 15.93 -4.09 38.30
CA LEU A 381 14.47 -4.06 38.37
C LEU A 381 13.83 -5.15 37.49
N ARG A 382 14.35 -5.34 36.26
CA ARG A 382 13.93 -6.42 35.37
C ARG A 382 14.25 -7.81 35.94
N TRP A 383 15.41 -7.99 36.56
CA TRP A 383 15.75 -9.24 37.24
C TRP A 383 14.82 -9.55 38.41
N VAL A 384 14.51 -8.56 39.26
CA VAL A 384 13.57 -8.71 40.39
C VAL A 384 12.17 -9.10 39.89
N GLN A 385 11.68 -8.46 38.81
CA GLN A 385 10.38 -8.83 38.23
C GLN A 385 10.34 -10.26 37.71
N ARG A 386 11.44 -10.77 37.13
CA ARG A 386 11.57 -12.17 36.71
C ARG A 386 11.59 -13.13 37.90
N ALA A 387 12.30 -12.77 38.98
CA ALA A 387 12.46 -13.62 40.16
C ALA A 387 11.20 -13.69 41.05
N PHE A 388 10.38 -12.62 41.06
CA PHE A 388 9.16 -12.51 41.88
C PHE A 388 7.95 -12.07 41.03
N PRO A 389 7.33 -12.98 40.26
CA PRO A 389 6.23 -12.66 39.34
C PRO A 389 4.87 -12.45 40.03
N VAL A 390 4.82 -11.71 41.15
CA VAL A 390 3.61 -11.56 41.99
C VAL A 390 2.56 -10.62 41.35
N ILE A 391 2.92 -9.86 40.30
CA ILE A 391 1.98 -9.01 39.52
C ILE A 391 2.39 -9.05 38.04
N LYS A 392 2.29 -10.21 37.39
CA LYS A 392 2.44 -10.31 35.93
C LYS A 392 1.13 -9.81 35.29
N MET A 393 1.14 -8.59 34.76
CA MET A 393 -0.01 -8.05 34.05
C MET A 393 -0.10 -8.64 32.64
N GLN A 394 -1.32 -8.86 32.15
CA GLN A 394 -1.62 -9.47 30.85
C GLN A 394 -0.98 -8.67 29.70
N GLY A 395 -0.31 -9.35 28.78
CA GLY A 395 0.49 -8.75 27.72
C GLY A 395 0.83 -9.73 26.59
N VAL A 396 1.73 -9.33 25.70
CA VAL A 396 2.23 -10.22 24.66
C VAL A 396 3.37 -11.05 25.22
N GLN A 397 3.42 -12.32 24.84
CA GLN A 397 4.51 -13.23 25.12
C GLN A 397 4.86 -13.98 23.82
N ASP A 398 6.14 -14.12 23.54
CA ASP A 398 6.67 -15.06 22.57
C ASP A 398 7.45 -16.12 23.36
N SER A 399 6.88 -17.32 23.44
CA SER A 399 7.44 -18.41 24.24
C SER A 399 8.62 -19.12 23.60
N HIS A 400 8.85 -18.92 22.30
CA HIS A 400 9.90 -19.63 21.54
C HIS A 400 10.65 -18.66 20.62
N PRO A 401 11.26 -17.59 21.16
CA PRO A 401 11.94 -16.58 20.35
C PRO A 401 13.08 -17.22 19.56
N LEU A 402 13.27 -16.80 18.31
CA LEU A 402 14.29 -17.36 17.43
C LEU A 402 15.66 -16.76 17.74
N MET A 403 16.70 -17.60 17.81
CA MET A 403 18.09 -17.16 18.04
C MET A 403 18.78 -16.66 16.76
N HIS A 404 18.27 -17.05 15.60
CA HIS A 404 18.81 -16.68 14.29
C HIS A 404 17.77 -15.98 13.44
N LEU A 405 18.24 -15.06 12.58
CA LEU A 405 17.40 -14.29 11.68
C LEU A 405 16.74 -15.22 10.62
N PRO A 406 15.41 -15.46 10.65
CA PRO A 406 14.76 -16.37 9.71
C PRO A 406 14.62 -15.77 8.29
N THR A 407 14.73 -14.46 8.18
CA THR A 407 14.44 -13.69 6.96
C THR A 407 15.68 -13.24 6.19
N GLY A 408 16.87 -13.79 6.48
CA GLY A 408 18.10 -13.42 5.78
C GLY A 408 18.03 -13.57 4.25
N HIS A 409 17.27 -14.57 3.78
CA HIS A 409 17.02 -14.81 2.34
C HIS A 409 16.24 -13.68 1.64
N LEU A 410 15.37 -12.95 2.36
CA LEU A 410 14.60 -11.83 1.82
C LEU A 410 15.50 -10.61 1.58
N ILE A 411 16.50 -10.40 2.45
CA ILE A 411 17.42 -9.26 2.39
C ILE A 411 18.43 -9.45 1.25
N GLN A 412 18.92 -10.68 1.04
CA GLN A 412 19.92 -10.97 0.00
C GLN A 412 19.40 -10.72 -1.42
N ARG A 413 18.12 -11.01 -1.69
CA ARG A 413 17.47 -10.68 -2.98
C ARG A 413 17.47 -9.17 -3.29
N THR A 414 17.66 -8.31 -2.30
CA THR A 414 17.70 -6.84 -2.48
C THR A 414 19.01 -6.33 -3.07
N GLN A 415 20.10 -7.07 -2.89
CA GLN A 415 21.45 -6.60 -3.22
C GLN A 415 21.91 -6.99 -4.63
N GLU A 416 21.10 -7.74 -5.38
CA GLU A 416 21.35 -7.99 -6.79
C GLU A 416 20.92 -6.75 -7.60
N PRO A 417 21.82 -6.14 -8.39
CA PRO A 417 21.46 -5.00 -9.22
C PRO A 417 20.49 -5.46 -10.33
N HIS A 418 19.33 -4.81 -10.41
CA HIS A 418 18.43 -4.88 -11.56
C HIS A 418 19.02 -4.15 -12.77
#